data_AF-A0A2W4TPJ1-F1
#
_entry.id   AF-A0A2W4TPJ1-F1
#
_cell.length_a   1.000
_cell.length_b   1.000
_cell.length_c   1.000
_cell.angle_alpha   90.00
_cell.angle_beta   90.00
_cell.angle_gamma   90.00
#
_symmetry.space_group_name_H-M   'P 1'
#
loop_
_entity.id
_entity.type
_entity.pdbx_description
1 polymer ?
#
loop_
_entity_poly.entity_id
_entity_poly.type
_entity_poly.pdbx_seq_one_letter_code
_entity_poly.pdbx_strand_id
1 'polypeptide(L)'
;MYTAPLLVNLLAQQSASRTPGLFKQGTFTLKWRAKVGSFPAPDAETLISAGEPNGEWKWSTRDFANVGERPDTLPLRCFIPASSIRGIVRAWAKQRPAIRERLAALLGEQTEGNITRGKIDFLDAWPTIPTAPTLDVVTPQEEFQVFHTGKPAPHALYTFGDGLEPVEVVVAIRGKAGQSTPEEVSEVWQWVQQAMRSHGVGSRTAAGYGEISAPDSFVPAPEVRMRLPDQRIQRFSFELLSQGSSGADNKTPELRPTHWRGWLRGWLLRFLLGVMTPADAKGPLRNKLML
;
A
#
# COMPACT_ATOMS: atom_id res chain seq x y z
N MET A 1 0.50 -13.46 23.04
CA MET A 1 0.47 -12.00 23.33
C MET A 1 1.10 -11.31 22.14
N TYR A 2 0.43 -10.33 21.52
CA TYR A 2 0.94 -9.66 20.32
C TYR A 2 1.97 -8.60 20.70
N THR A 3 3.23 -8.85 20.39
CA THR A 3 4.36 -8.02 20.81
C THR A 3 4.90 -7.12 19.71
N ALA A 4 4.33 -7.17 18.50
CA ALA A 4 4.85 -6.42 17.37
C ALA A 4 4.85 -4.88 17.60
N PRO A 5 3.76 -4.24 18.07
CA PRO A 5 3.81 -2.82 18.42
C PRO A 5 4.64 -2.52 19.68
N LEU A 6 4.91 -3.53 20.53
CA LEU A 6 5.71 -3.35 21.75
C LEU A 6 7.14 -2.92 21.42
N LEU A 7 7.75 -3.48 20.36
CA LEU A 7 9.09 -3.08 19.95
C LEU A 7 9.15 -1.60 19.58
N VAL A 8 8.18 -1.10 18.82
CA VAL A 8 8.09 0.32 18.44
C VAL A 8 7.94 1.19 19.69
N ASN A 9 7.09 0.79 20.64
CA ASN A 9 6.90 1.52 21.89
C ASN A 9 8.18 1.56 22.76
N LEU A 10 8.90 0.43 22.88
CA LEU A 10 10.16 0.36 23.62
C LEU A 10 11.25 1.23 22.97
N LEU A 11 11.32 1.24 21.63
CA LEU A 11 12.23 2.12 20.89
C LEU A 11 11.88 3.59 21.08
N ALA A 12 10.59 3.94 21.11
CA ALA A 12 10.14 5.31 21.39
C ALA A 12 10.57 5.76 22.80
N GLN A 13 10.35 4.92 23.83
CA GLN A 13 10.79 5.20 25.21
C GLN A 13 12.31 5.33 25.32
N GLN A 14 13.05 4.43 24.67
CA GLN A 14 14.51 4.50 24.65
C GLN A 14 15.01 5.78 23.97
N SER A 15 14.40 6.18 22.85
CA SER A 15 14.79 7.41 22.15
C SER A 15 14.45 8.65 22.97
N ALA A 16 13.34 8.67 23.71
CA ALA A 16 12.97 9.81 24.55
C ALA A 16 14.03 10.11 25.63
N SER A 17 14.69 9.08 26.17
CA SER A 17 15.76 9.25 27.16
C SER A 17 17.14 9.50 26.57
N ARG A 18 17.50 8.84 25.46
CA ARG A 18 18.88 8.86 24.91
C ARG A 18 19.10 9.84 23.77
N THR A 19 18.09 10.05 22.93
CA THR A 19 18.18 10.81 21.69
C THR A 19 16.87 11.55 21.41
N PRO A 20 16.53 12.56 22.23
CA PRO A 20 15.25 13.26 22.12
C PRO A 20 15.11 13.88 20.72
N GLY A 21 13.91 13.74 20.14
CA GLY A 21 13.60 14.27 18.81
C GLY A 21 14.03 13.43 17.61
N LEU A 22 14.86 12.37 17.80
CA LEU A 22 15.29 11.50 16.69
C LEU A 22 14.33 10.34 16.38
N PHE A 23 13.17 10.27 17.03
CA PHE A 23 12.17 9.24 16.78
C PHE A 23 10.82 9.90 16.49
N LYS A 24 10.17 9.44 15.42
CA LYS A 24 8.83 9.89 15.04
C LYS A 24 7.96 8.66 14.77
N GLN A 25 6.73 8.72 15.26
CA GLN A 25 5.73 7.70 15.01
C GLN A 25 4.35 8.33 14.84
N GLY A 26 3.43 7.59 14.25
CA GLY A 26 2.03 7.98 14.15
C GLY A 26 1.17 6.82 13.69
N THR A 27 -0.12 6.89 14.01
CA THR A 27 -1.12 5.91 13.59
C THR A 27 -1.71 6.33 12.25
N PHE A 28 -1.51 5.50 11.24
CA PHE A 28 -2.12 5.62 9.93
C PHE A 28 -3.35 4.73 9.86
N THR A 29 -4.32 5.10 9.04
CA THR A 29 -5.54 4.31 8.87
C THR A 29 -5.63 3.78 7.46
N LEU A 30 -5.47 2.47 7.29
CA LEU A 30 -5.81 1.79 6.06
C LEU A 30 -7.34 1.79 5.91
N LYS A 31 -7.85 2.51 4.92
CA LYS A 31 -9.29 2.77 4.74
C LYS A 31 -10.03 1.63 4.07
N TRP A 32 -9.31 0.76 3.36
CA TRP A 32 -9.88 -0.39 2.67
C TRP A 32 -8.86 -1.55 2.63
N ARG A 33 -8.89 -2.41 1.62
CA ARG A 33 -7.97 -3.54 1.47
C ARG A 33 -6.64 -3.11 0.86
N ALA A 34 -5.50 -3.63 1.31
CA ALA A 34 -4.24 -3.58 0.57
C ALA A 34 -3.92 -4.96 0.00
N LYS A 35 -3.58 -5.09 -1.28
CA LYS A 35 -3.13 -6.39 -1.82
C LYS A 35 -1.75 -6.73 -1.26
N VAL A 36 -1.65 -7.90 -0.64
CA VAL A 36 -0.47 -8.40 0.07
C VAL A 36 0.07 -9.73 -0.43
N GLY A 37 -0.51 -10.29 -1.48
CA GLY A 37 0.00 -11.51 -2.10
C GLY A 37 -0.98 -12.06 -3.13
N SER A 38 -0.54 -13.07 -3.88
CA SER A 38 -1.34 -13.74 -4.90
C SER A 38 -1.61 -15.18 -4.48
N PHE A 39 -2.74 -15.79 -4.86
CA PHE A 39 -2.91 -17.23 -4.65
C PHE A 39 -1.94 -18.00 -5.58
N PRO A 40 -1.37 -19.15 -5.16
CA PRO A 40 -1.62 -19.89 -3.92
C PRO A 40 -0.76 -19.45 -2.73
N ALA A 41 0.38 -18.81 -3.00
CA ALA A 41 1.36 -18.44 -2.00
C ALA A 41 1.23 -16.94 -1.68
N PRO A 42 0.92 -16.54 -0.43
CA PRO A 42 1.12 -15.14 -0.04
C PRO A 42 2.57 -14.78 -0.41
N ASP A 43 2.72 -13.86 -1.37
CA ASP A 43 4.04 -13.50 -1.89
C ASP A 43 4.89 -13.07 -0.66
N ALA A 44 5.89 -13.88 -0.30
CA ALA A 44 6.66 -13.72 0.95
C ALA A 44 7.45 -12.39 1.01
N GLU A 45 7.35 -11.59 -0.04
CA GLU A 45 7.97 -10.27 -0.23
C GLU A 45 6.98 -9.10 -0.01
N THR A 46 5.69 -9.36 0.26
CA THR A 46 4.69 -8.30 0.37
C THR A 46 3.88 -8.38 1.67
N LEU A 47 4.01 -7.35 2.52
CA LEU A 47 3.10 -7.00 3.62
C LEU A 47 2.63 -8.15 4.58
N ILE A 48 3.35 -9.27 4.62
CA ILE A 48 3.00 -10.48 5.38
C ILE A 48 4.23 -10.97 6.13
N SER A 49 4.13 -11.08 7.46
CA SER A 49 5.28 -11.42 8.30
C SER A 49 5.70 -12.86 8.03
N ALA A 50 6.95 -13.04 7.59
CA ALA A 50 7.60 -14.35 7.57
C ALA A 50 8.04 -14.81 8.98
N GLY A 51 7.77 -14.02 10.04
CA GLY A 51 8.57 -14.03 11.26
C GLY A 51 7.85 -14.06 12.60
N GLU A 52 6.57 -14.46 12.69
CA GLU A 52 6.06 -14.97 13.97
C GLU A 52 5.94 -16.50 13.87
N PRO A 53 6.55 -17.28 14.77
CA PRO A 53 6.51 -18.74 14.72
C PRO A 53 5.12 -19.22 15.13
N ASN A 54 4.18 -19.21 14.20
CA ASN A 54 2.86 -19.81 14.37
C ASN A 54 2.81 -21.10 13.54
N GLY A 55 3.45 -22.14 14.08
CA GLY A 55 3.33 -23.51 13.59
C GLY A 55 4.24 -23.86 12.41
N GLU A 56 4.72 -25.10 12.40
CA GLU A 56 5.42 -25.68 11.26
C GLU A 56 4.53 -25.58 10.01
N TRP A 57 4.92 -24.75 9.04
CA TRP A 57 4.26 -24.74 7.74
C TRP A 57 4.63 -26.03 7.01
N LYS A 58 3.81 -27.07 7.18
CA LYS A 58 3.96 -28.33 6.44
C LYS A 58 3.45 -28.09 5.02
N TRP A 59 4.39 -27.75 4.13
CA TRP A 59 4.12 -27.59 2.70
C TRP A 59 3.43 -28.85 2.15
N SER A 60 2.20 -28.71 1.67
CA SER A 60 1.51 -29.79 0.97
C SER A 60 0.92 -29.28 -0.35
N THR A 61 1.00 -30.11 -1.39
CA THR A 61 0.41 -29.83 -2.71
C THR A 61 -1.13 -29.75 -2.69
N ARG A 62 -1.79 -29.96 -1.54
CA ARG A 62 -3.23 -29.76 -1.33
C ARG A 62 -3.62 -28.33 -0.93
N ASP A 63 -2.66 -27.47 -0.61
CA ASP A 63 -2.93 -26.05 -0.25
C ASP A 63 -3.37 -25.20 -1.47
N PHE A 64 -3.39 -25.82 -2.65
CA PHE A 64 -3.87 -25.33 -3.94
C PHE A 64 -5.35 -25.66 -4.22
N ALA A 65 -6.05 -26.25 -3.25
CA ALA A 65 -7.47 -26.57 -3.39
C ALA A 65 -8.33 -25.30 -3.59
N ASN A 66 -9.53 -25.48 -4.15
CA ASN A 66 -10.50 -24.41 -4.38
C ASN A 66 -10.67 -23.55 -3.12
N VAL A 67 -11.03 -22.27 -3.30
CA VAL A 67 -11.23 -21.29 -2.19
C VAL A 67 -12.05 -21.85 -1.02
N GLY A 68 -12.99 -22.77 -1.27
CA GLY A 68 -13.85 -23.39 -0.26
C GLY A 68 -13.27 -24.60 0.50
N GLU A 69 -12.06 -25.05 0.21
CA GLU A 69 -11.43 -26.25 0.81
C GLU A 69 -10.28 -25.90 1.78
N ARG A 70 -10.13 -24.62 2.13
CA ARG A 70 -9.02 -24.12 2.95
C ARG A 70 -9.37 -24.01 4.44
N PRO A 71 -8.37 -24.14 5.33
CA PRO A 71 -8.55 -23.83 6.74
C PRO A 71 -8.94 -22.36 6.93
N ASP A 72 -9.90 -22.11 7.84
CA ASP A 72 -10.56 -20.81 8.03
C ASP A 72 -9.60 -19.67 8.41
N THR A 73 -8.38 -19.98 8.88
CA THR A 73 -7.40 -18.99 9.32
C THR A 73 -5.99 -19.37 8.92
N LEU A 74 -5.30 -18.49 8.18
CA LEU A 74 -3.85 -18.60 7.97
C LEU A 74 -3.11 -18.19 9.26
N PRO A 75 -2.01 -18.86 9.64
CA PRO A 75 -1.22 -18.52 10.83
C PRO A 75 -0.37 -17.24 10.66
N LEU A 76 -0.70 -16.40 9.68
CA LEU A 76 0.07 -15.23 9.28
C LEU A 76 -0.60 -13.95 9.78
N ARG A 77 0.23 -12.95 10.11
CA ARG A 77 -0.23 -11.60 10.45
C ARG A 77 0.32 -10.59 9.46
N CYS A 78 -0.54 -9.66 9.07
CA CYS A 78 -0.17 -8.58 8.17
C CYS A 78 0.67 -7.53 8.90
N PHE A 79 1.60 -6.94 8.16
CA PHE A 79 2.42 -5.80 8.58
C PHE A 79 2.87 -5.02 7.33
N ILE A 80 3.50 -3.86 7.47
CA ILE A 80 4.07 -3.12 6.35
C ILE A 80 5.59 -3.08 6.52
N PRO A 81 6.39 -3.72 5.65
CA PRO A 81 7.83 -3.68 5.74
C PRO A 81 8.36 -2.25 5.64
N ALA A 82 9.37 -1.96 6.46
CA ALA A 82 10.14 -0.73 6.43
C ALA A 82 10.66 -0.40 5.02
N SER A 83 11.07 -1.43 4.28
CA SER A 83 11.54 -1.33 2.89
C SER A 83 10.45 -0.82 1.95
N SER A 84 9.21 -1.29 2.08
CA SER A 84 8.06 -0.83 1.31
C SER A 84 7.76 0.65 1.59
N ILE A 85 7.76 1.05 2.87
CA ILE A 85 7.54 2.45 3.27
C ILE A 85 8.64 3.35 2.70
N ARG A 86 9.90 2.95 2.84
CA ARG A 86 11.05 3.65 2.26
C ARG A 86 10.97 3.74 0.73
N GLY A 87 10.51 2.68 0.07
CA GLY A 87 10.28 2.63 -1.37
C GLY A 87 9.22 3.64 -1.82
N ILE A 88 8.08 3.69 -1.12
CA ILE A 88 7.00 4.66 -1.37
C ILE A 88 7.51 6.10 -1.21
N VAL A 89 8.23 6.38 -0.13
CA VAL A 89 8.83 7.71 0.11
C VAL A 89 9.83 8.08 -0.99
N ARG A 90 10.70 7.16 -1.40
CA ARG A 90 11.65 7.40 -2.51
C ARG A 90 10.93 7.66 -3.83
N ALA A 91 9.92 6.88 -4.16
CA ALA A 91 9.15 7.04 -5.39
C ALA A 91 8.44 8.40 -5.43
N TRP A 92 7.81 8.78 -4.31
CA TRP A 92 7.19 10.09 -4.13
C TRP A 92 8.22 11.23 -4.24
N ALA A 93 9.38 11.08 -3.60
CA ALA A 93 10.38 12.14 -3.55
C ALA A 93 11.12 12.35 -4.88
N LYS A 94 11.39 11.26 -5.64
CA LYS A 94 12.05 11.33 -6.95
C LYS A 94 11.29 12.19 -7.98
N GLN A 95 9.98 12.31 -7.82
CA GLN A 95 9.12 13.13 -8.68
C GLN A 95 9.26 14.64 -8.42
N ARG A 96 10.08 15.05 -7.44
CA ARG A 96 10.21 16.43 -6.97
C ARG A 96 11.69 16.85 -7.00
N PRO A 97 12.12 17.62 -8.01
CA PRO A 97 13.52 18.03 -8.14
C PRO A 97 14.07 18.75 -6.90
N ALA A 98 13.25 19.60 -6.26
CA ALA A 98 13.64 20.40 -5.10
C ALA A 98 14.10 19.58 -3.88
N ILE A 99 13.66 18.32 -3.74
CA ILE A 99 14.00 17.47 -2.59
C ILE A 99 14.99 16.36 -2.95
N ARG A 100 15.46 16.27 -4.20
CA ARG A 100 16.27 15.15 -4.69
C ARG A 100 17.63 15.05 -4.00
N GLU A 101 18.33 16.18 -3.82
CA GLU A 101 19.61 16.20 -3.11
C GLU A 101 19.44 15.80 -1.64
N ARG A 102 18.37 16.33 -1.02
CA ARG A 102 18.01 16.01 0.36
C ARG A 102 17.65 14.53 0.54
N LEU A 103 16.95 13.94 -0.43
CA LEU A 103 16.63 12.52 -0.47
C LEU A 103 17.88 11.65 -0.44
N ALA A 104 18.89 11.97 -1.26
CA ALA A 104 20.15 11.25 -1.30
C ALA A 104 20.90 11.39 0.04
N ALA A 105 20.96 12.59 0.61
CA ALA A 105 21.63 12.83 1.89
C ALA A 105 20.95 12.10 3.08
N LEU A 106 19.61 12.10 3.14
CA LEU A 106 18.87 11.55 4.27
C LEU A 106 18.59 10.06 4.14
N LEU A 107 18.26 9.58 2.94
CA LEU A 107 17.90 8.18 2.72
C LEU A 107 19.02 7.39 2.04
N GLY A 108 20.13 8.01 1.67
CA GLY A 108 21.24 7.38 0.96
C GLY A 108 20.98 7.27 -0.54
N GLU A 109 22.02 6.91 -1.29
CA GLU A 109 21.93 6.64 -2.73
C GLU A 109 22.89 5.51 -3.11
N GLN A 110 22.53 4.79 -4.16
CA GLN A 110 23.41 3.82 -4.80
C GLN A 110 23.53 4.22 -6.26
N THR A 111 24.76 4.54 -6.67
CA THR A 111 25.16 4.78 -8.05
C THR A 111 26.18 3.71 -8.47
N GLU A 112 26.55 3.66 -9.75
CA GLU A 112 27.40 2.61 -10.33
C GLU A 112 28.79 2.46 -9.66
N GLY A 113 29.24 3.45 -8.88
CA GLY A 113 30.52 3.39 -8.16
C GLY A 113 30.49 3.90 -6.72
N ASN A 114 29.31 4.26 -6.17
CA ASN A 114 29.23 4.80 -4.81
C ASN A 114 27.94 4.37 -4.10
N ILE A 115 28.08 3.94 -2.84
CA ILE A 115 26.96 3.63 -1.95
C ILE A 115 27.05 4.57 -0.76
N THR A 116 26.14 5.52 -0.70
CA THR A 116 25.96 6.39 0.46
C THR A 116 24.89 5.84 1.38
N ARG A 117 25.24 5.65 2.65
CA ARG A 117 24.29 5.19 3.66
C ARG A 117 23.39 6.35 4.08
N GLY A 118 22.08 6.09 4.15
CA GLY A 118 21.12 7.06 4.71
C GLY A 118 21.26 7.25 6.22
N LYS A 119 20.85 8.42 6.69
CA LYS A 119 20.85 8.82 8.10
C LYS A 119 19.60 8.38 8.87
N ILE A 120 18.52 8.05 8.15
CA ILE A 120 17.22 7.69 8.72
C ILE A 120 16.92 6.20 8.50
N ASP A 121 16.60 5.50 9.57
CA ASP A 121 16.10 4.13 9.58
C ASP A 121 14.56 4.14 9.55
N PHE A 122 13.98 3.30 8.71
CA PHE A 122 12.55 3.02 8.70
C PHE A 122 12.29 1.79 9.56
N LEU A 123 11.18 1.78 10.29
CA LEU A 123 10.74 0.61 11.03
C LEU A 123 9.56 -0.03 10.32
N ASP A 124 9.42 -1.34 10.52
CA ASP A 124 8.24 -2.08 10.10
C ASP A 124 7.01 -1.48 10.79
N ALA A 125 5.93 -1.30 10.03
CA ALA A 125 4.69 -0.79 10.55
C ALA A 125 3.74 -1.94 10.88
N TRP A 126 3.11 -1.86 12.04
CA TRP A 126 2.34 -2.95 12.61
C TRP A 126 0.91 -2.49 12.87
N PRO A 127 -0.11 -3.32 12.57
CA PRO A 127 -1.46 -2.97 12.96
C PRO A 127 -1.56 -2.88 14.50
N THR A 128 -2.42 -2.01 15.01
CA THR A 128 -2.65 -1.90 16.47
C THR A 128 -3.29 -3.17 17.03
N ILE A 129 -4.08 -3.86 16.20
CA ILE A 129 -4.74 -5.14 16.47
C ILE A 129 -4.19 -6.20 15.49
N PRO A 130 -3.81 -7.40 15.94
CA PRO A 130 -3.34 -8.48 15.06
C PRO A 130 -4.32 -8.73 13.92
N THR A 131 -3.93 -8.41 12.70
CA THR A 131 -4.80 -8.54 11.53
C THR A 131 -4.32 -9.72 10.69
N ALA A 132 -5.19 -10.70 10.47
CA ALA A 132 -4.91 -11.81 9.57
C ALA A 132 -5.15 -11.36 8.11
N PRO A 133 -4.42 -11.94 7.13
CA PRO A 133 -4.74 -11.71 5.73
C PRO A 133 -6.12 -12.30 5.41
N THR A 134 -6.91 -11.56 4.66
CA THR A 134 -8.21 -12.01 4.12
C THR A 134 -8.07 -12.39 2.66
N LEU A 135 -9.03 -13.14 2.13
CA LEU A 135 -9.04 -13.51 0.73
C LEU A 135 -9.91 -12.56 -0.08
N ASP A 136 -9.41 -12.16 -1.23
CA ASP A 136 -10.16 -11.44 -2.23
C ASP A 136 -9.99 -12.10 -3.60
N VAL A 137 -10.83 -11.72 -4.56
CA VAL A 137 -10.83 -12.26 -5.92
C VAL A 137 -10.84 -11.12 -6.92
N VAL A 138 -9.98 -11.23 -7.93
CA VAL A 138 -10.01 -10.38 -9.12
C VAL A 138 -10.35 -11.25 -10.31
N THR A 139 -11.33 -10.84 -11.11
CA THR A 139 -11.71 -11.53 -12.34
C THR A 139 -11.39 -10.61 -13.52
N PRO A 140 -10.20 -10.74 -14.13
CA PRO A 140 -9.86 -9.97 -15.31
C PRO A 140 -10.87 -10.29 -16.42
N GLN A 141 -11.35 -9.26 -17.11
CA GLN A 141 -12.41 -9.41 -18.13
C GLN A 141 -11.85 -9.43 -19.55
N GLU A 142 -10.59 -8.98 -19.73
CA GLU A 142 -9.95 -8.83 -21.03
C GLU A 142 -8.72 -9.74 -21.14
N GLU A 143 -8.50 -10.33 -22.32
CA GLU A 143 -7.41 -11.29 -22.55
C GLU A 143 -6.02 -10.71 -22.27
N PHE A 144 -5.79 -9.43 -22.59
CA PHE A 144 -4.50 -8.77 -22.30
C PHE A 144 -4.20 -8.62 -20.80
N GLN A 145 -5.22 -8.78 -19.94
CA GLN A 145 -5.07 -8.75 -18.48
C GLN A 145 -4.74 -10.13 -17.91
N VAL A 146 -4.87 -11.20 -18.70
CA VAL A 146 -4.59 -12.58 -18.30
C VAL A 146 -3.33 -13.04 -19.02
N PHE A 147 -2.21 -13.10 -18.29
CA PHE A 147 -0.94 -13.55 -18.88
C PHE A 147 -0.97 -15.02 -19.33
N HIS A 148 -1.97 -15.80 -18.91
CA HIS A 148 -2.03 -17.24 -19.12
C HIS A 148 -3.41 -17.63 -19.67
N THR A 149 -3.41 -18.47 -20.71
CA THR A 149 -4.54 -19.28 -21.23
C THR A 149 -5.76 -18.61 -21.89
N GLY A 150 -5.79 -17.30 -22.10
CA GLY A 150 -6.79 -16.64 -22.98
C GLY A 150 -8.25 -16.80 -22.53
N LYS A 151 -8.48 -17.16 -21.26
CA LYS A 151 -9.82 -17.27 -20.67
C LYS A 151 -9.89 -16.41 -19.42
N PRO A 152 -10.94 -15.59 -19.24
CA PRO A 152 -11.22 -14.90 -17.97
C PRO A 152 -11.30 -15.93 -16.84
N ALA A 153 -10.33 -15.92 -15.93
CA ALA A 153 -10.32 -16.79 -14.76
C ALA A 153 -10.30 -15.92 -13.49
N PRO A 154 -11.15 -16.21 -12.49
CA PRO A 154 -11.05 -15.56 -11.20
C PRO A 154 -9.70 -15.90 -10.56
N HIS A 155 -8.94 -14.87 -10.20
CA HIS A 155 -7.68 -14.98 -9.48
C HIS A 155 -7.87 -14.59 -8.03
N ALA A 156 -7.72 -15.55 -7.13
CA ALA A 156 -7.68 -15.30 -5.71
C ALA A 156 -6.38 -14.56 -5.32
N LEU A 157 -6.47 -13.67 -4.35
CA LEU A 157 -5.37 -12.89 -3.82
C LEU A 157 -5.57 -12.65 -2.32
N TYR A 158 -4.49 -12.32 -1.61
CA TYR A 158 -4.57 -11.98 -0.20
C TYR A 158 -4.60 -10.48 0.02
N THR A 159 -5.38 -10.04 1.01
CA THR A 159 -5.52 -8.65 1.40
C THR A 159 -5.23 -8.41 2.88
N PHE A 160 -4.59 -7.28 3.16
CA PHE A 160 -4.53 -6.70 4.50
C PHE A 160 -5.77 -5.83 4.68
N GLY A 161 -6.58 -6.18 5.69
CA GLY A 161 -7.91 -5.65 5.91
C GLY A 161 -8.97 -6.47 5.18
N ASP A 162 -10.18 -6.53 5.74
CA ASP A 162 -11.34 -7.19 5.15
C ASP A 162 -12.14 -6.27 4.21
N GLY A 163 -11.84 -4.96 4.22
CA GLY A 163 -12.54 -3.96 3.43
C GLY A 163 -13.89 -3.50 4.02
N LEU A 164 -14.26 -4.03 5.18
CA LEU A 164 -15.42 -3.59 5.96
C LEU A 164 -14.99 -2.54 6.99
N GLU A 165 -13.95 -2.87 7.75
CA GLU A 165 -13.46 -2.02 8.83
C GLU A 165 -12.07 -1.42 8.50
N PRO A 166 -11.84 -0.14 8.81
CA PRO A 166 -10.51 0.46 8.70
C PRO A 166 -9.51 -0.23 9.64
N VAL A 167 -8.27 -0.38 9.17
CA VAL A 167 -7.19 -0.93 10.00
C VAL A 167 -6.22 0.17 10.41
N GLU A 168 -6.02 0.33 11.71
CA GLU A 168 -5.02 1.23 12.26
C GLU A 168 -3.64 0.59 12.27
N VAL A 169 -2.64 1.30 11.75
CA VAL A 169 -1.26 0.83 11.60
C VAL A 169 -0.29 1.85 12.19
N VAL A 170 0.54 1.42 13.12
CA VAL A 170 1.59 2.24 13.74
C VAL A 170 2.81 2.26 12.83
N VAL A 171 3.12 3.43 12.28
CA VAL A 171 4.30 3.66 11.44
C VAL A 171 5.33 4.45 12.25
N ALA A 172 6.62 4.12 12.11
CA ALA A 172 7.69 4.83 12.80
C ALA A 172 8.98 4.94 11.98
N ILE A 173 9.75 5.99 12.24
CA ILE A 173 11.11 6.20 11.73
C ILE A 173 12.04 6.66 12.86
N ARG A 174 13.33 6.41 12.68
CA ARG A 174 14.37 6.77 13.63
C ARG A 174 15.60 7.35 12.93
N GLY A 175 16.08 8.49 13.38
CA GLY A 175 17.36 9.05 12.99
C GLY A 175 18.54 8.37 13.69
N LYS A 176 19.67 8.24 13.00
CA LYS A 176 20.92 7.75 13.60
C LYS A 176 21.55 8.81 14.49
N ALA A 177 21.83 8.44 15.74
CA ALA A 177 22.48 9.30 16.72
C ALA A 177 23.82 9.83 16.18
N GLY A 178 24.08 11.13 16.34
CA GLY A 178 25.30 11.79 15.85
C GLY A 178 25.41 11.95 14.34
N GLN A 179 24.45 11.44 13.55
CA GLN A 179 24.45 11.55 12.08
C GLN A 179 23.24 12.32 11.55
N SER A 180 22.15 12.35 12.32
CA SER A 180 20.91 13.03 11.97
C SER A 180 20.52 14.07 13.03
N THR A 181 19.81 15.12 12.58
CA THR A 181 19.21 16.11 13.48
C THR A 181 17.69 15.88 13.64
N PRO A 182 17.07 16.39 14.72
CA PRO A 182 15.61 16.32 14.89
C PRO A 182 14.83 16.94 13.73
N GLU A 183 15.36 17.98 13.09
CA GLU A 183 14.77 18.65 11.93
C GLU A 183 14.79 17.75 10.71
N GLU A 184 15.92 17.08 10.43
CA GLU A 184 16.04 16.11 9.34
C GLU A 184 15.09 14.92 9.54
N VAL A 185 14.94 14.43 10.78
CA VAL A 185 13.97 13.36 11.11
C VAL A 185 12.54 13.85 10.89
N SER A 186 12.23 15.08 11.32
CA SER A 186 10.91 15.69 11.13
C SER A 186 10.59 15.91 9.66
N GLU A 187 11.58 16.29 8.84
CA GLU A 187 11.46 16.44 7.40
C GLU A 187 11.08 15.10 6.73
N VAL A 188 11.85 14.03 6.99
CA VAL A 188 11.53 12.70 6.44
C VAL A 188 10.18 12.19 6.95
N TRP A 189 9.80 12.51 8.19
CA TRP A 189 8.49 12.16 8.70
C TRP A 189 7.34 12.79 7.90
N GLN A 190 7.47 14.06 7.50
CA GLN A 190 6.49 14.69 6.62
C GLN A 190 6.43 14.01 5.25
N TRP A 191 7.58 13.57 4.72
CA TRP A 191 7.61 12.80 3.47
C TRP A 191 6.90 11.45 3.61
N VAL A 192 7.08 10.74 4.73
CA VAL A 192 6.36 9.48 5.02
C VAL A 192 4.85 9.73 5.02
N GLN A 193 4.40 10.71 5.79
CA GLN A 193 2.98 11.05 5.92
C GLN A 193 2.35 11.43 4.57
N GLN A 194 3.05 12.25 3.78
CA GLN A 194 2.55 12.66 2.46
C GLN A 194 2.60 11.53 1.44
N ALA A 195 3.70 10.78 1.37
CA ALA A 195 3.91 9.75 0.36
C ALA A 195 2.91 8.60 0.53
N MET A 196 2.74 8.09 1.75
CA MET A 196 1.78 7.03 2.04
C MET A 196 0.35 7.46 1.70
N ARG A 197 -0.05 8.67 2.12
CA ARG A 197 -1.37 9.24 1.79
C ARG A 197 -1.59 9.40 0.27
N SER A 198 -0.53 9.73 -0.48
CA SER A 198 -0.67 10.04 -1.92
C SER A 198 -0.60 8.80 -2.81
N HIS A 199 0.26 7.83 -2.49
CA HIS A 199 0.52 6.67 -3.34
C HIS A 199 -0.21 5.39 -2.87
N GLY A 200 -0.66 5.34 -1.62
CA GLY A 200 -1.16 4.12 -1.01
C GLY A 200 -0.03 3.15 -0.60
N VAL A 201 -0.42 2.00 -0.06
CA VAL A 201 0.48 0.93 0.38
C VAL A 201 0.15 -0.40 -0.30
N GLY A 202 1.16 -1.23 -0.54
CA GLY A 202 0.99 -2.51 -1.22
C GLY A 202 0.86 -2.36 -2.73
N SER A 203 0.11 -3.27 -3.36
CA SER A 203 -0.04 -3.31 -4.82
C SER A 203 -1.47 -3.00 -5.26
N ARG A 204 -1.64 -2.74 -6.57
CA ARG A 204 -2.93 -2.40 -7.20
C ARG A 204 -3.59 -1.12 -6.64
N THR A 205 -2.77 -0.13 -6.25
CA THR A 205 -3.26 1.14 -5.71
C THR A 205 -4.07 1.96 -6.71
N ALA A 206 -3.74 1.85 -8.00
CA ALA A 206 -4.54 2.41 -9.09
C ALA A 206 -5.99 1.85 -9.14
N ALA A 207 -6.20 0.61 -8.69
CA ALA A 207 -7.52 -0.01 -8.60
C ALA A 207 -8.25 0.36 -7.30
N GLY A 208 -7.59 1.04 -6.35
CA GLY A 208 -8.16 1.46 -5.08
C GLY A 208 -7.69 0.65 -3.86
N TYR A 209 -6.89 -0.39 -4.06
CA TYR A 209 -6.25 -1.07 -2.93
C TYR A 209 -5.25 -0.16 -2.24
N GLY A 210 -4.96 -0.40 -0.97
CA GLY A 210 -3.88 0.27 -0.26
C GLY A 210 -4.15 1.72 0.11
N GLU A 211 -5.40 2.18 0.00
CA GLU A 211 -5.77 3.53 0.39
C GLU A 211 -5.54 3.72 1.89
N ILE A 212 -4.60 4.59 2.23
CA ILE A 212 -4.15 4.82 3.60
C ILE A 212 -4.17 6.32 3.90
N SER A 213 -4.68 6.67 5.08
CA SER A 213 -4.72 8.04 5.58
C SER A 213 -3.58 8.27 6.58
N ALA A 214 -2.96 9.44 6.48
CA ALA A 214 -2.03 9.93 7.49
C ALA A 214 -2.78 10.30 8.78
N PRO A 215 -2.09 10.41 9.94
CA PRO A 215 -2.70 10.87 11.18
C PRO A 215 -3.43 12.22 11.00
N ASP A 216 -4.56 12.42 11.68
CA ASP A 216 -5.37 13.65 11.53
C ASP A 216 -4.62 14.93 11.91
N SER A 217 -3.61 14.81 12.78
CA SER A 217 -2.71 15.91 13.15
C SER A 217 -1.75 16.34 12.04
N PHE A 218 -1.68 15.58 10.94
CA PHE A 218 -0.78 15.89 9.83
C PHE A 218 -1.30 17.04 8.96
N VAL A 219 -0.65 18.19 9.10
CA VAL A 219 -0.79 19.31 8.19
C VAL A 219 0.48 19.40 7.33
N PRO A 220 0.44 19.00 6.04
CA PRO A 220 1.63 19.02 5.20
C PRO A 220 2.12 20.45 5.00
N ALA A 221 3.44 20.67 5.04
CA ALA A 221 4.05 21.95 4.68
C ALA A 221 3.78 22.28 3.20
N PRO A 222 3.72 23.57 2.80
CA PRO A 222 3.43 23.98 1.42
C PRO A 222 4.32 23.31 0.37
N GLU A 223 5.61 23.16 0.67
CA GLU A 223 6.61 22.53 -0.20
C GLU A 223 6.34 21.02 -0.40
N VAL A 224 5.85 20.36 0.64
CA VAL A 224 5.46 18.93 0.61
C VAL A 224 4.09 18.75 -0.06
N ARG A 225 3.21 19.76 0.03
CA ARG A 225 1.92 19.79 -0.67
C ARG A 225 2.04 19.92 -2.18
N MET A 226 3.19 20.38 -2.71
CA MET A 226 3.36 20.58 -4.14
C MET A 226 2.98 19.30 -4.88
N ARG A 227 1.81 19.37 -5.51
CA ARG A 227 1.37 18.43 -6.52
C ARG A 227 2.34 18.58 -7.68
N LEU A 228 2.53 17.50 -8.44
CA LEU A 228 3.18 17.64 -9.74
C LEU A 228 2.47 18.78 -10.50
N PRO A 229 3.22 19.73 -11.11
CA PRO A 229 2.65 20.95 -11.70
C PRO A 229 1.50 20.70 -12.69
N ASP A 230 1.38 19.46 -13.19
CA ASP A 230 0.43 19.07 -14.23
C ASP A 230 -0.72 18.18 -13.71
N GLN A 231 -0.77 17.89 -12.40
CA GLN A 231 -1.82 17.06 -11.80
C GLN A 231 -3.06 17.86 -11.39
N ARG A 232 -4.08 17.84 -12.25
CA ARG A 232 -5.45 18.26 -11.90
C ARG A 232 -6.22 17.06 -11.33
N ILE A 233 -6.69 17.18 -10.09
CA ILE A 233 -7.58 16.20 -9.45
C ILE A 233 -8.94 16.85 -9.34
N GLN A 234 -9.95 16.23 -9.97
CA GLN A 234 -11.34 16.59 -9.80
C GLN A 234 -12.01 15.46 -9.02
N ARG A 235 -12.68 15.79 -7.93
CA ARG A 235 -13.46 14.84 -7.13
C ARG A 235 -14.90 14.94 -7.56
N PHE A 236 -15.47 13.79 -7.90
CA PHE A 236 -16.88 13.66 -8.20
C PHE A 236 -17.48 12.77 -7.11
N SER A 237 -18.56 13.24 -6.51
CA SER A 237 -19.40 12.41 -5.64
C SER A 237 -20.58 11.93 -6.45
N PHE A 238 -20.83 10.63 -6.40
CA PHE A 238 -21.99 10.00 -7.02
C PHE A 238 -22.61 9.04 -6.01
N GLU A 239 -23.93 8.95 -6.05
CA GLU A 239 -24.69 7.91 -5.36
C GLU A 239 -25.07 6.86 -6.41
N LEU A 240 -24.72 5.61 -6.14
CA LEU A 240 -24.90 4.53 -7.09
C LEU A 240 -25.79 3.46 -6.46
N LEU A 241 -26.90 3.18 -7.14
CA LEU A 241 -27.79 2.09 -6.82
C LEU A 241 -27.39 0.89 -7.69
N SER A 242 -26.95 -0.21 -7.08
CA SER A 242 -26.70 -1.47 -7.77
C SER A 242 -27.25 -2.63 -6.98
N GLN A 243 -27.62 -3.68 -7.72
CA GLN A 243 -27.68 -5.03 -7.18
C GLN A 243 -26.24 -5.43 -6.81
N GLY A 244 -25.96 -5.76 -5.56
CA GLY A 244 -24.58 -6.03 -5.09
C GLY A 244 -23.86 -7.06 -5.98
N SER A 245 -22.53 -7.00 -6.04
CA SER A 245 -21.74 -8.02 -6.77
C SER A 245 -21.43 -9.19 -5.84
N SER A 246 -21.47 -10.43 -6.35
CA SER A 246 -21.01 -11.59 -5.58
C SER A 246 -19.53 -11.46 -5.24
N GLY A 247 -19.17 -11.77 -3.99
CA GLY A 247 -17.80 -11.72 -3.49
C GLY A 247 -17.07 -13.06 -3.56
N ALA A 248 -16.07 -13.26 -2.70
CA ALA A 248 -15.44 -14.58 -2.53
C ALA A 248 -16.44 -15.62 -1.96
N ASP A 249 -17.43 -15.15 -1.20
CA ASP A 249 -18.62 -15.90 -0.84
C ASP A 249 -19.79 -15.50 -1.75
N ASN A 250 -20.35 -16.48 -2.46
CA ASN A 250 -21.47 -16.27 -3.38
C ASN A 250 -22.82 -16.09 -2.65
N LYS A 251 -22.88 -16.37 -1.33
CA LYS A 251 -24.10 -16.26 -0.53
C LYS A 251 -24.31 -14.85 0.03
N THR A 252 -23.24 -14.07 0.12
CA THR A 252 -23.26 -12.74 0.75
C THR A 252 -22.91 -11.68 -0.30
N PRO A 253 -23.91 -10.95 -0.84
CA PRO A 253 -23.63 -9.88 -1.80
C PRO A 253 -22.82 -8.76 -1.14
N GLU A 254 -21.78 -8.30 -1.81
CA GLU A 254 -20.85 -7.29 -1.30
C GLU A 254 -20.72 -6.14 -2.30
N LEU A 255 -20.76 -4.90 -1.81
CA LEU A 255 -20.40 -3.75 -2.64
C LEU A 255 -18.88 -3.69 -2.79
N ARG A 256 -18.36 -3.89 -4.01
CA ARG A 256 -16.91 -3.92 -4.28
C ARG A 256 -16.46 -2.67 -5.02
N PRO A 257 -15.79 -1.71 -4.35
CA PRO A 257 -15.35 -0.47 -4.99
C PRO A 257 -14.48 -0.68 -6.24
N THR A 258 -13.69 -1.75 -6.29
CA THR A 258 -12.85 -2.13 -7.44
C THR A 258 -13.67 -2.56 -8.66
N HIS A 259 -14.74 -3.33 -8.45
CA HIS A 259 -15.66 -3.73 -9.52
C HIS A 259 -16.34 -2.50 -10.13
N TRP A 260 -16.79 -1.58 -9.27
CA TRP A 260 -17.34 -0.30 -9.67
C TRP A 260 -16.37 0.58 -10.41
N ARG A 261 -15.12 0.70 -9.93
CA ARG A 261 -14.05 1.42 -10.65
C ARG A 261 -13.79 0.81 -12.02
N GLY A 262 -13.80 -0.53 -12.13
CA GLY A 262 -13.73 -1.23 -13.41
C GLY A 262 -14.90 -0.91 -14.34
N TRP A 263 -16.12 -0.94 -13.81
CA TRP A 263 -17.34 -0.63 -14.56
C TRP A 263 -17.37 0.83 -15.03
N LEU A 264 -17.15 1.78 -14.11
CA LEU A 264 -17.02 3.21 -14.41
C LEU A 264 -15.92 3.48 -15.42
N ARG A 265 -14.77 2.79 -15.31
CA ARG A 265 -13.71 2.86 -16.32
C ARG A 265 -14.21 2.38 -17.68
N GLY A 266 -14.92 1.24 -17.73
CA GLY A 266 -15.53 0.73 -18.95
C GLY A 266 -16.54 1.70 -19.58
N TRP A 267 -17.42 2.28 -18.76
CA TRP A 267 -18.38 3.30 -19.21
C TRP A 267 -17.71 4.57 -19.68
N LEU A 268 -16.72 5.06 -18.95
CA LEU A 268 -15.96 6.23 -19.35
C LEU A 268 -15.22 5.96 -20.65
N LEU A 269 -14.60 4.79 -20.81
CA LEU A 269 -13.95 4.39 -22.07
C LEU A 269 -14.94 4.39 -23.24
N ARG A 270 -16.12 3.80 -23.06
CA ARG A 270 -17.17 3.77 -24.10
C ARG A 270 -17.71 5.16 -24.40
N PHE A 271 -17.92 5.99 -23.38
CA PHE A 271 -18.34 7.37 -23.54
C PHE A 271 -17.29 8.16 -24.31
N LEU A 272 -16.04 8.15 -23.86
CA LEU A 272 -14.92 8.83 -24.52
C LEU A 272 -14.80 8.36 -25.97
N LEU A 273 -14.72 7.06 -26.24
CA LEU A 273 -14.68 6.53 -27.61
C LEU A 273 -15.90 6.89 -28.46
N GLY A 274 -17.05 7.19 -27.85
CA GLY A 274 -18.25 7.65 -28.54
C GLY A 274 -18.28 9.17 -28.82
N VAL A 275 -17.53 9.97 -28.07
CA VAL A 275 -17.52 11.45 -28.18
C VAL A 275 -16.18 12.03 -28.65
N MET A 276 -15.13 11.22 -28.77
CA MET A 276 -13.81 11.66 -29.22
C MET A 276 -13.16 10.64 -30.15
N THR A 277 -12.16 11.10 -30.91
CA THR A 277 -11.47 10.23 -31.87
C THR A 277 -10.74 9.10 -31.13
N PRO A 278 -10.54 7.94 -31.76
CA PRO A 278 -9.76 6.86 -31.16
C PRO A 278 -8.33 7.27 -30.76
N ALA A 279 -7.73 8.25 -31.44
CA ALA A 279 -6.40 8.78 -31.10
C ALA A 279 -6.43 9.55 -29.77
N ASP A 280 -7.41 10.43 -29.59
CA ASP A 280 -7.59 11.24 -28.39
C ASP A 280 -8.04 10.40 -27.18
N ALA A 281 -8.86 9.38 -27.41
CA ALA A 281 -9.29 8.46 -26.37
C ALA A 281 -8.12 7.59 -25.85
N LYS A 282 -7.20 7.18 -26.74
CA LYS A 282 -6.06 6.29 -26.40
C LYS A 282 -4.88 7.03 -25.77
N GLY A 283 -4.69 8.33 -26.02
CA GLY A 283 -3.58 9.12 -25.48
C GLY A 283 -3.50 9.15 -23.94
N PRO A 284 -4.58 9.50 -23.22
CA PRO A 284 -4.63 9.48 -21.76
C PRO A 284 -4.47 8.07 -21.17
N LEU A 285 -4.84 7.04 -21.94
CA LEU A 285 -4.82 5.64 -21.54
C LEU A 285 -3.43 5.02 -21.62
N ARG A 286 -2.67 5.30 -22.68
CA ARG A 286 -1.32 4.75 -22.88
C ARG A 286 -0.35 5.14 -21.77
N ASN A 287 -0.43 6.37 -21.27
CA ASN A 287 0.47 6.90 -20.23
C ASN A 287 0.07 6.52 -18.79
N LYS A 288 -1.10 5.92 -18.58
CA LYS A 288 -1.60 5.50 -17.24
C LYS A 288 -1.91 4.01 -17.12
N LEU A 289 -1.71 3.22 -18.19
CA LEU A 289 -1.90 1.75 -18.20
C LEU A 289 -0.59 0.95 -18.09
N MET A 290 0.57 1.61 -18.09
CA MET A 290 1.87 0.97 -17.83
C MET A 290 2.35 1.07 -16.36
N LEU A 291 1.44 1.35 -15.41
CA LEU A 291 1.71 1.31 -13.97
C LEU A 291 0.60 0.56 -13.22
#